data_AF-A0A7S1WKH0-F1
#
_entry.id   AF-A0A7S1WKH0-F1
#
_cell.length_a   1.000
_cell.length_b   1.000
_cell.length_c   1.000
_cell.angle_alpha   90.00
_cell.angle_beta   90.00
_cell.angle_gamma   90.00
#
_symmetry.space_group_name_H-M   'P 1'
#
loop_
_entity.id
_entity.type
_entity.pdbx_description
1 polymer ?
#
loop_
_entity_poly.entity_id
_entity_poly.type
_entity_poly.pdbx_seq_one_letter_code
_entity_poly.pdbx_strand_id
1 'polypeptide(L)'
;SRRPVRSRAGPGHPRFSAGASAAMASASELEPGKIVRIRGAKAKLRAVDVRHAPTADDFRERIGDLSYDCILDGQTGQCLDQYDRQSYIVRTVEGHVAAIPLEHLEDFTPPAGEDGGFDVAWPVDDEGSIVFGDVVAQALTTKNHCVVQMFMGAEEHREALEVANKAGDFTEFKQELEVDFLGRDNYTKVKKLKPDNFDVDPADSLAQCERQLSQVGMMVGPLTPGLFGFETIGRSASFVRTRFSNKS
;
A
#
# COMPACT_ATOMS: atom_id res chain seq x y z
N SER A 1 39.81 7.34 -68.53
CA SER A 1 38.56 7.79 -69.18
C SER A 1 37.52 8.06 -68.10
N ARG A 2 37.14 9.32 -67.92
CA ARG A 2 36.20 9.81 -66.90
C ARG A 2 34.76 9.65 -67.39
N ARG A 3 33.83 9.23 -66.52
CA ARG A 3 32.44 9.70 -66.53
C ARG A 3 31.94 9.87 -65.09
N PRO A 4 31.39 11.04 -64.72
CA PRO A 4 30.79 11.25 -63.41
C PRO A 4 29.30 10.87 -63.42
N VAL A 5 28.86 10.19 -62.37
CA VAL A 5 27.44 9.93 -62.11
C VAL A 5 26.88 11.11 -61.32
N ARG A 6 25.92 11.83 -61.91
CA ARG A 6 25.10 12.83 -61.24
C ARG A 6 23.96 12.11 -60.50
N SER A 7 23.91 12.20 -59.17
CA SER A 7 22.68 11.86 -58.42
C SER A 7 21.95 13.13 -58.01
N ARG A 8 20.65 13.14 -58.31
CA ARG A 8 19.69 14.24 -58.12
C ARG A 8 19.48 14.59 -56.65
N ALA A 9 19.40 15.88 -56.37
CA ALA A 9 18.86 16.43 -55.13
C ALA A 9 17.36 16.12 -55.03
N GLY A 10 16.94 15.55 -53.89
CA GLY A 10 15.53 15.37 -53.52
C GLY A 10 14.95 16.63 -52.85
N PRO A 11 13.61 16.80 -52.89
CA PRO A 11 12.94 18.00 -52.39
C PRO A 11 12.93 18.05 -50.86
N GLY A 12 13.09 19.26 -50.32
CA GLY A 12 13.20 19.52 -48.89
C GLY A 12 11.94 19.20 -48.10
N HIS A 13 12.15 18.59 -46.93
CA HIS A 13 11.11 18.41 -45.92
C HIS A 13 10.86 19.73 -45.14
N PRO A 14 9.59 20.06 -44.84
CA PRO A 14 9.26 21.17 -43.96
C PRO A 14 9.70 20.88 -42.52
N ARG A 15 10.44 21.81 -41.92
CA ARG A 15 10.72 21.82 -40.48
C ARG A 15 9.44 22.16 -39.73
N PHE A 16 8.76 21.15 -39.21
CA PHE A 16 7.77 21.34 -38.16
C PHE A 16 8.50 21.60 -36.84
N SER A 17 8.48 22.84 -36.38
CA SER A 17 8.82 23.17 -34.99
C SER A 17 7.68 22.67 -34.10
N ALA A 18 7.84 21.48 -33.52
CA ALA A 18 6.97 20.98 -32.48
C ALA A 18 7.22 21.81 -31.20
N GLY A 19 6.47 22.89 -31.04
CA GLY A 19 6.24 23.50 -29.73
C GLY A 19 5.34 22.56 -28.94
N ALA A 20 5.94 21.63 -28.19
CA ALA A 20 5.23 20.83 -27.21
C ALA A 20 4.84 21.75 -26.03
N SER A 21 3.72 22.46 -26.17
CA SER A 21 3.00 22.99 -25.03
C SER A 21 2.37 21.79 -24.34
N ALA A 22 3.04 21.29 -23.29
CA ALA A 22 2.42 20.39 -22.34
C ALA A 22 1.26 21.15 -21.72
N ALA A 23 0.04 20.83 -22.13
CA ALA A 23 -1.15 21.22 -21.42
C ALA A 23 -0.99 20.67 -20.00
N MET A 24 -0.63 21.55 -19.05
CA MET A 24 -0.76 21.24 -17.64
C MET A 24 -2.24 20.96 -17.42
N ALA A 25 -2.58 19.66 -17.36
CA ALA A 25 -3.87 19.23 -16.85
C ALA A 25 -4.07 19.99 -15.54
N SER A 26 -5.20 20.69 -15.40
CA SER A 26 -5.54 21.34 -14.14
C SER A 26 -5.50 20.25 -13.07
N ALA A 27 -4.46 20.26 -12.24
CA ALA A 27 -4.30 19.29 -11.19
C ALA A 27 -5.49 19.49 -10.25
N SER A 28 -6.46 18.57 -10.31
CA SER A 28 -7.54 18.51 -9.37
C SER A 28 -6.93 18.36 -7.99
N GLU A 29 -7.44 19.13 -7.03
CA GLU A 29 -7.08 19.00 -5.62
C GLU A 29 -7.22 17.53 -5.21
N LEU A 30 -6.16 16.97 -4.62
CA LEU A 30 -6.14 15.57 -4.19
C LEU A 30 -6.80 15.46 -2.81
N GLU A 31 -7.83 14.63 -2.72
CA GLU A 31 -8.51 14.35 -1.44
C GLU A 31 -7.69 13.37 -0.58
N PRO A 32 -7.77 13.46 0.75
CA PRO A 32 -7.25 12.42 1.66
C PRO A 32 -7.75 11.03 1.27
N GLY A 33 -6.85 10.04 1.33
CA GLY A 33 -7.14 8.66 0.95
C GLY A 33 -6.96 8.36 -0.54
N LYS A 34 -6.81 9.37 -1.40
CA LYS A 34 -6.55 9.18 -2.83
C LYS A 34 -5.24 8.43 -3.06
N ILE A 35 -5.29 7.41 -3.93
CA ILE A 35 -4.11 6.65 -4.35
C ILE A 35 -3.41 7.36 -5.50
N VAL A 36 -2.10 7.53 -5.36
CA VAL A 36 -1.25 8.29 -6.28
C VAL A 36 0.02 7.52 -6.62
N ARG A 37 0.61 7.87 -7.76
CA ARG A 37 1.95 7.44 -8.17
C ARG A 37 2.86 8.65 -8.23
N ILE A 38 4.07 8.50 -7.70
CA ILE A 38 5.11 9.51 -7.73
C ILE A 38 5.89 9.37 -9.03
N ARG A 39 5.94 10.43 -9.84
CA ARG A 39 6.68 10.46 -11.11
C ARG A 39 7.42 11.76 -11.34
N GLY A 40 8.62 11.65 -11.91
CA GLY A 40 9.40 12.80 -12.36
C GLY A 40 10.14 13.53 -11.25
N ALA A 41 10.00 13.11 -9.98
CA ALA A 41 10.71 13.73 -8.87
C ALA A 41 12.23 13.65 -9.06
N LYS A 42 12.74 12.46 -9.43
CA LYS A 42 14.16 12.13 -9.76
C LYS A 42 15.25 12.56 -8.75
N ALA A 43 14.89 13.38 -7.77
CA ALA A 43 15.71 13.88 -6.70
C ALA A 43 15.43 13.08 -5.43
N LYS A 44 16.36 13.20 -4.47
CA LYS A 44 16.11 12.71 -3.13
C LYS A 44 15.11 13.65 -2.44
N LEU A 45 14.06 13.07 -1.88
CA LEU A 45 13.07 13.76 -1.08
C LEU A 45 13.29 13.39 0.38
N ARG A 46 12.97 14.35 1.25
CA ARG A 46 13.03 14.15 2.69
C ARG A 46 11.79 13.38 3.13
N ALA A 47 12.00 12.26 3.77
CA ALA A 47 10.97 11.35 4.23
C ALA A 47 11.15 11.01 5.71
N VAL A 48 10.08 10.53 6.33
CA VAL A 48 10.05 9.90 7.66
C VAL A 48 9.51 8.48 7.47
N ASP A 49 9.94 7.54 8.31
CA ASP A 49 9.37 6.19 8.32
C ASP A 49 7.92 6.22 8.82
N VAL A 50 7.02 5.48 8.17
CA VAL A 50 5.59 5.44 8.50
C VAL A 50 5.34 5.07 9.97
N ARG A 51 6.22 4.26 10.59
CA ARG A 51 6.11 3.89 12.01
C ARG A 51 6.24 5.09 12.95
N HIS A 52 6.93 6.14 12.51
CA HIS A 52 7.16 7.36 13.29
C HIS A 52 6.23 8.50 12.88
N ALA A 53 5.61 8.40 11.71
CA ALA A 53 4.70 9.41 11.18
C ALA A 53 3.52 8.77 10.45
N PRO A 54 2.63 8.01 11.13
CA PRO A 54 1.53 7.31 10.47
C PRO A 54 0.48 8.28 9.90
N THR A 55 0.40 9.50 10.44
CA THR A 55 -0.52 10.57 10.03
C THR A 55 0.21 11.79 9.43
N ALA A 56 -0.57 12.68 8.80
CA ALA A 56 -0.06 13.95 8.28
C ALA A 56 0.51 14.86 9.37
N ASP A 57 -0.12 14.90 10.54
CA ASP A 57 0.32 15.74 11.65
C ASP A 57 1.62 15.22 12.27
N ASP A 58 1.72 13.91 12.48
CA ASP A 58 2.97 13.29 12.95
C ASP A 58 4.12 13.59 11.98
N PHE A 59 3.87 13.55 10.66
CA PHE A 59 4.89 13.89 9.67
C PHE A 59 5.38 15.34 9.83
N ARG A 60 4.45 16.30 9.97
CA ARG A 60 4.79 17.72 10.17
C ARG A 60 5.64 17.94 11.42
N GLU A 61 5.36 17.21 12.49
CA GLU A 61 6.11 17.28 13.74
C GLU A 61 7.50 16.63 13.62
N ARG A 62 7.62 15.51 12.89
CA ARG A 62 8.82 14.65 12.90
C ARG A 62 9.81 14.91 11.77
N ILE A 63 9.42 15.61 10.70
CA ILE A 63 10.26 15.84 9.51
C ILE A 63 11.58 16.56 9.83
N GLY A 64 11.66 17.27 10.97
CA GLY A 64 12.90 17.89 11.45
C GLY A 64 13.89 16.93 12.12
N ASP A 65 13.38 15.91 12.82
CA ASP A 65 14.16 15.13 13.79
C ASP A 65 14.50 13.72 13.30
N LEU A 66 13.55 13.05 12.64
CA LEU A 66 13.62 11.63 12.26
C LEU A 66 13.66 11.43 10.75
N SER A 67 14.09 12.45 10.02
CA SER A 67 14.03 12.44 8.57
C SER A 67 15.29 11.91 7.91
N TYR A 68 15.11 11.38 6.70
CA TYR A 68 16.18 10.92 5.83
C TYR A 68 15.86 11.21 4.37
N ASP A 69 16.89 11.23 3.53
CA ASP A 69 16.76 11.50 2.11
C ASP A 69 16.70 10.19 1.31
N CYS A 70 15.62 9.98 0.55
CA CYS A 70 15.44 8.79 -0.29
C CYS A 70 14.84 9.13 -1.66
N ILE A 71 14.99 8.23 -2.63
CA ILE A 71 14.40 8.37 -3.97
C ILE A 71 13.04 7.67 -3.95
N LEU A 72 11.98 8.44 -4.18
CA LEU A 72 10.58 7.97 -4.19
C LEU A 72 9.99 7.87 -5.60
N ASP A 73 10.75 8.21 -6.64
CA ASP A 73 10.30 8.16 -8.03
C ASP A 73 9.89 6.74 -8.44
N GLY A 74 8.69 6.59 -8.98
CA GLY A 74 8.09 5.31 -9.37
C GLY A 74 7.31 4.60 -8.27
N GLN A 75 7.40 5.04 -7.01
CA GLN A 75 6.61 4.47 -5.91
C GLN A 75 5.14 4.88 -6.00
N THR A 76 4.29 4.11 -5.33
CA THR A 76 2.86 4.39 -5.18
C THR A 76 2.54 4.64 -3.72
N GLY A 77 1.53 5.48 -3.45
CA GLY A 77 1.16 5.82 -2.10
C GLY A 77 -0.25 6.36 -2.00
N GLN A 78 -0.59 6.77 -0.79
CA GLN A 78 -1.87 7.36 -0.44
C GLN A 78 -1.64 8.79 0.03
N CYS A 79 -2.41 9.72 -0.51
CA CYS A 79 -2.45 11.10 -0.06
C CYS A 79 -3.03 11.15 1.36
N LEU A 80 -2.29 11.72 2.31
CA LEU A 80 -2.76 11.91 3.68
C LEU A 80 -3.44 13.27 3.81
N ASP A 81 -2.76 14.33 3.36
CA ASP A 81 -3.22 15.72 3.48
C ASP A 81 -2.39 16.65 2.59
N GLN A 82 -2.82 17.89 2.42
CA GLN A 82 -2.04 18.94 1.78
C GLN A 82 -0.91 19.42 2.71
N TYR A 83 0.32 19.47 2.21
CA TYR A 83 1.46 20.02 2.97
C TYR A 83 1.52 21.54 2.82
N ASP A 84 1.45 22.02 1.58
CA ASP A 84 1.32 23.43 1.21
C ASP A 84 0.56 23.57 -0.11
N ARG A 85 0.52 24.78 -0.69
CA ARG A 85 -0.22 25.04 -1.93
C ARG A 85 0.22 24.21 -3.14
N GLN A 86 1.41 23.63 -3.13
CA GLN A 86 2.02 22.96 -4.27
C GLN A 86 2.52 21.55 -3.94
N SER A 87 2.26 21.04 -2.74
CA SER A 87 2.71 19.72 -2.32
C SER A 87 1.75 19.05 -1.35
N TYR A 88 1.76 17.72 -1.38
CA TYR A 88 0.92 16.86 -0.55
C TYR A 88 1.77 15.90 0.27
N ILE A 89 1.31 15.58 1.47
CA ILE A 89 1.91 14.54 2.31
C ILE A 89 1.41 13.20 1.78
N VAL A 90 2.34 12.37 1.33
CA VAL A 90 2.04 11.05 0.77
C VAL A 90 2.71 9.98 1.61
N ARG A 91 1.93 8.95 1.98
CA ARG A 91 2.41 7.71 2.58
C ARG A 91 2.57 6.64 1.50
N THR A 92 3.79 6.24 1.21
CA THR A 92 4.11 5.23 0.20
C THR A 92 3.87 3.81 0.72
N VAL A 93 3.59 2.89 -0.19
CA VAL A 93 3.39 1.46 0.10
C VAL A 93 4.63 0.85 0.77
N GLU A 94 5.80 1.37 0.42
CA GLU A 94 7.11 0.97 0.95
C GLU A 94 7.39 1.50 2.37
N GLY A 95 6.45 2.25 2.96
CA GLY A 95 6.51 2.71 4.35
C GLY A 95 7.23 4.04 4.54
N HIS A 96 7.27 4.89 3.52
CA HIS A 96 7.80 6.25 3.62
C HIS A 96 6.66 7.25 3.72
N VAL A 97 6.86 8.34 4.46
CA VAL A 97 5.96 9.50 4.46
C VAL A 97 6.76 10.73 4.08
N ALA A 98 6.31 11.46 3.06
CA ALA A 98 7.04 12.60 2.51
C ALA A 98 6.09 13.65 1.91
N ALA A 99 6.54 14.91 1.90
CA ALA A 99 5.89 15.97 1.14
C ALA A 99 6.34 15.89 -0.33
N ILE A 100 5.40 15.64 -1.23
CA ILE A 100 5.64 15.46 -2.67
C ILE A 100 5.02 16.63 -3.44
N PRO A 101 5.78 17.33 -4.30
CA PRO A 101 5.23 18.33 -5.19
C PRO A 101 4.08 17.77 -6.05
N LEU A 102 3.01 18.53 -6.20
CA LEU A 102 1.81 18.14 -6.96
C LEU A 102 2.13 17.80 -8.41
N GLU A 103 3.10 18.49 -9.02
CA GLU A 103 3.57 18.21 -10.39
C GLU A 103 4.25 16.84 -10.55
N HIS A 104 4.54 16.16 -9.43
CA HIS A 104 5.09 14.80 -9.40
C HIS A 104 4.08 13.75 -8.97
N LEU A 105 2.81 14.12 -8.79
CA LEU A 105 1.74 13.20 -8.40
C LEU A 105 0.80 12.94 -9.56
N GLU A 106 0.57 11.67 -9.84
CA GLU A 106 -0.41 11.20 -10.81
C GLU A 106 -1.45 10.34 -10.11
N ASP A 107 -2.72 10.52 -10.44
CA ASP A 107 -3.80 9.62 -10.04
C ASP A 107 -3.45 8.17 -10.39
N PHE A 108 -3.55 7.28 -9.41
CA PHE A 108 -3.26 5.86 -9.60
C PHE A 108 -4.43 5.00 -9.15
N THR A 109 -4.95 4.19 -10.07
CA THR A 109 -5.89 3.13 -9.76
C THR A 109 -5.12 1.81 -9.67
N PRO A 110 -5.08 1.15 -8.49
CA PRO A 110 -4.43 -0.14 -8.37
C PRO A 110 -5.15 -1.17 -9.24
N PRO A 111 -4.44 -2.19 -9.77
CA PRO A 111 -5.09 -3.39 -10.29
C PRO A 111 -5.99 -4.04 -9.24
N ALA A 112 -6.91 -4.89 -9.69
CA ALA A 112 -7.70 -5.69 -8.77
C ALA A 112 -6.80 -6.63 -7.93
N GLY A 113 -7.27 -7.06 -6.76
CA GLY A 113 -6.52 -7.97 -5.89
C GLY A 113 -6.11 -9.27 -6.60
N GLU A 114 -7.00 -9.79 -7.45
CA GLU A 114 -6.79 -11.00 -8.25
C GLU A 114 -5.67 -10.85 -9.30
N ASP A 115 -5.39 -9.61 -9.72
CA ASP A 115 -4.35 -9.26 -10.70
C ASP A 115 -3.06 -8.76 -10.01
N GLY A 116 -2.93 -8.98 -8.70
CA GLY A 116 -1.76 -8.59 -7.90
C GLY A 116 -1.77 -7.14 -7.40
N GLY A 117 -2.92 -6.46 -7.45
CA GLY A 117 -3.14 -5.17 -6.79
C GLY A 117 -3.86 -5.33 -5.46
N PHE A 118 -4.81 -4.43 -5.17
CA PHE A 118 -5.58 -4.42 -3.93
C PHE A 118 -6.97 -3.80 -4.13
N ASP A 119 -7.93 -4.22 -3.31
CA ASP A 119 -9.31 -3.73 -3.38
C ASP A 119 -9.48 -2.41 -2.63
N VAL A 120 -8.77 -2.25 -1.52
CA VAL A 120 -8.84 -1.05 -0.67
C VAL A 120 -7.50 -0.82 0.05
N ALA A 121 -7.13 0.44 0.26
CA ALA A 121 -5.99 0.79 1.11
C ALA A 121 -6.44 1.03 2.54
N TRP A 122 -5.55 0.80 3.51
CA TRP A 122 -5.81 1.13 4.91
C TRP A 122 -6.27 2.60 5.06
N PRO A 123 -7.26 2.90 5.91
CA PRO A 123 -7.79 4.25 6.03
C PRO A 123 -6.72 5.24 6.51
N VAL A 124 -6.88 6.51 6.12
CA VAL A 124 -6.01 7.61 6.56
C VAL A 124 -6.37 8.05 7.97
N ASP A 125 -7.66 8.09 8.27
CA ASP A 125 -8.23 8.61 9.51
C ASP A 125 -9.54 7.88 9.89
N ASP A 126 -10.17 8.35 10.97
CA ASP A 126 -11.41 7.78 11.51
C ASP A 126 -12.60 7.96 10.55
N GLU A 127 -12.64 9.04 9.77
CA GLU A 127 -13.71 9.27 8.79
C GLU A 127 -13.60 8.27 7.63
N GLY A 128 -12.39 8.07 7.11
CA GLY A 128 -12.09 7.07 6.09
C GLY A 128 -12.34 5.63 6.57
N SER A 129 -12.32 5.38 7.88
CA SER A 129 -12.57 4.04 8.46
C SER A 129 -13.98 3.54 8.23
N ILE A 130 -14.98 4.45 8.16
CA ILE A 130 -16.37 4.08 7.86
C ILE A 130 -16.47 3.56 6.42
N VAL A 131 -15.96 4.34 5.47
CA VAL A 131 -15.95 3.98 4.04
C VAL A 131 -15.12 2.71 3.82
N PHE A 132 -14.00 2.56 4.52
CA PHE A 132 -13.19 1.36 4.48
C PHE A 132 -13.99 0.11 4.87
N GLY A 133 -14.72 0.15 5.98
CA GLY A 133 -15.55 -0.97 6.44
C GLY A 133 -16.58 -1.41 5.40
N ASP A 134 -17.26 -0.44 4.78
CA ASP A 134 -18.23 -0.70 3.71
C ASP A 134 -17.57 -1.34 2.48
N VAL A 135 -16.43 -0.82 2.03
CA VAL A 135 -15.72 -1.37 0.86
C VAL A 135 -15.23 -2.80 1.14
N VAL A 136 -14.69 -3.07 2.32
CA VAL A 136 -14.28 -4.43 2.71
C VAL A 136 -15.49 -5.37 2.73
N ALA A 137 -16.60 -4.97 3.35
CA ALA A 137 -17.78 -5.81 3.44
C ALA A 137 -18.40 -6.09 2.05
N GLN A 138 -18.41 -5.08 1.18
CA GLN A 138 -18.86 -5.23 -0.21
C GLN A 138 -17.95 -6.18 -1.01
N ALA A 139 -16.63 -6.07 -0.86
CA ALA A 139 -15.67 -6.98 -1.49
C ALA A 139 -15.87 -8.42 -1.01
N LEU A 140 -16.02 -8.63 0.30
CA LEU A 140 -16.31 -9.95 0.87
C LEU A 140 -17.63 -10.53 0.35
N THR A 141 -18.68 -9.71 0.20
CA THR A 141 -19.99 -10.18 -0.30
C THR A 141 -19.94 -10.56 -1.78
N THR A 142 -19.15 -9.86 -2.58
CA THR A 142 -19.15 -10.01 -4.05
C THR A 142 -18.08 -10.97 -4.55
N LYS A 143 -16.90 -10.96 -3.94
CA LYS A 143 -15.71 -11.71 -4.35
C LYS A 143 -15.36 -12.86 -3.41
N ASN A 144 -16.01 -12.96 -2.24
CA ASN A 144 -15.66 -13.86 -1.14
C ASN A 144 -14.24 -13.66 -0.57
N HIS A 145 -13.57 -12.56 -0.94
CA HIS A 145 -12.26 -12.17 -0.42
C HIS A 145 -12.07 -10.65 -0.58
N CYS A 146 -11.08 -10.10 0.12
CA CYS A 146 -10.68 -8.70 0.01
C CYS A 146 -9.17 -8.60 0.25
N VAL A 147 -8.46 -7.92 -0.65
CA VAL A 147 -7.04 -7.62 -0.52
C VAL A 147 -6.90 -6.18 -0.03
N VAL A 148 -6.36 -6.02 1.18
CA VAL A 148 -6.13 -4.72 1.80
C VAL A 148 -4.66 -4.32 1.65
N GLN A 149 -4.39 -3.15 1.09
CA GLN A 149 -3.05 -2.57 1.09
C GLN A 149 -2.77 -1.88 2.42
N MET A 150 -1.85 -2.47 3.19
CA MET A 150 -1.32 -1.89 4.43
C MET A 150 -0.05 -1.10 4.14
N PHE A 151 0.32 -0.18 5.04
CA PHE A 151 1.53 0.63 4.90
C PHE A 151 2.50 0.24 6.00
N MET A 152 3.63 -0.35 5.60
CA MET A 152 4.63 -0.87 6.53
C MET A 152 6.02 -0.74 5.90
N GLY A 153 6.97 -0.20 6.68
CA GLY A 153 8.35 -0.07 6.24
C GLY A 153 9.06 -1.42 6.10
N ALA A 154 10.14 -1.46 5.30
CA ALA A 154 10.95 -2.66 5.14
C ALA A 154 11.53 -3.17 6.48
N GLU A 155 11.87 -2.25 7.38
CA GLU A 155 12.39 -2.58 8.72
C GLU A 155 11.33 -3.21 9.62
N GLU A 156 10.11 -2.66 9.64
CA GLU A 156 8.98 -3.22 10.37
C GLU A 156 8.57 -4.60 9.81
N HIS A 157 8.57 -4.75 8.49
CA HIS A 157 8.30 -6.02 7.84
C HIS A 157 9.35 -7.08 8.25
N ARG A 158 10.63 -6.69 8.29
CA ARG A 158 11.71 -7.54 8.75
C ARG A 158 11.55 -7.91 10.23
N GLU A 159 11.23 -6.94 11.08
CA GLU A 159 10.94 -7.12 12.51
C GLU A 159 9.79 -8.13 12.71
N ALA A 160 8.66 -7.93 12.01
CA ALA A 160 7.51 -8.82 12.07
C ALA A 160 7.87 -10.26 11.65
N LEU A 161 8.68 -10.41 10.59
CA LEU A 161 9.15 -11.71 10.14
C LEU A 161 10.10 -12.38 11.14
N GLU A 162 10.99 -11.61 11.77
CA GLU A 162 11.89 -12.11 12.82
C GLU A 162 11.10 -12.58 14.04
N VAL A 163 10.11 -11.81 14.49
CA VAL A 163 9.21 -12.19 15.61
C VAL A 163 8.42 -13.44 15.23
N ALA A 164 7.82 -13.48 14.04
CA ALA A 164 7.06 -14.63 13.57
C ALA A 164 7.90 -15.92 13.56
N ASN A 165 9.16 -15.83 13.13
CA ASN A 165 10.08 -16.97 13.12
C ASN A 165 10.52 -17.44 14.51
N LYS A 166 10.58 -16.53 15.50
CA LYS A 166 10.94 -16.84 16.89
C LYS A 166 9.75 -17.34 17.71
N ALA A 167 8.52 -17.20 17.22
CA ALA A 167 7.32 -17.34 18.02
C ALA A 167 7.02 -18.79 18.50
N GLY A 168 7.85 -19.79 18.18
CA GLY A 168 7.71 -21.18 18.67
C GLY A 168 7.10 -22.12 17.64
N ASP A 169 6.46 -23.20 18.11
CA ASP A 169 6.01 -24.29 17.25
C ASP A 169 4.93 -23.86 16.25
N PHE A 170 5.14 -24.26 15.00
CA PHE A 170 4.17 -24.10 13.92
C PHE A 170 3.11 -25.19 14.05
N THR A 171 1.87 -24.83 13.74
CA THR A 171 0.76 -25.79 13.75
C THR A 171 0.47 -26.19 12.32
N GLU A 172 0.46 -27.49 12.05
CA GLU A 172 0.00 -28.00 10.77
C GLU A 172 -1.52 -27.84 10.70
N PHE A 173 -2.01 -27.29 9.60
CA PHE A 173 -3.43 -27.39 9.29
C PHE A 173 -3.76 -28.86 9.06
N LYS A 174 -5.00 -29.25 9.39
CA LYS A 174 -5.49 -30.55 8.92
C LYS A 174 -5.44 -30.55 7.40
N GLN A 175 -5.02 -31.68 6.81
CA GLN A 175 -4.80 -31.78 5.36
C GLN A 175 -6.05 -31.38 4.56
N GLU A 176 -7.24 -31.68 5.08
CA GLU A 176 -8.51 -31.30 4.47
C GLU A 176 -8.81 -29.79 4.50
N LEU A 177 -8.19 -29.02 5.41
CA LEU A 177 -8.37 -27.57 5.51
C LEU A 177 -7.24 -26.80 4.82
N GLU A 178 -6.09 -27.43 4.60
CA GLU A 178 -4.91 -26.70 4.12
C GLU A 178 -5.15 -26.06 2.75
N VAL A 179 -5.76 -26.79 1.82
CA VAL A 179 -6.00 -26.29 0.45
C VAL A 179 -7.00 -25.14 0.46
N ASP A 180 -8.04 -25.21 1.28
CA ASP A 180 -9.09 -24.19 1.35
C ASP A 180 -8.58 -22.89 2.00
N PHE A 181 -7.64 -22.98 2.95
CA PHE A 181 -7.10 -21.81 3.66
C PHE A 181 -5.82 -21.25 3.06
N LEU A 182 -4.93 -22.10 2.55
CA LEU A 182 -3.58 -21.72 2.12
C LEU A 182 -3.38 -21.82 0.60
N GLY A 183 -4.32 -22.45 -0.10
CA GLY A 183 -4.25 -22.70 -1.53
C GLY A 183 -3.51 -23.99 -1.90
N ARG A 184 -3.45 -24.27 -3.20
CA ARG A 184 -2.68 -25.39 -3.76
C ARG A 184 -1.19 -25.07 -3.76
N ASP A 185 -0.34 -26.10 -3.69
CA ASP A 185 1.12 -25.99 -3.73
C ASP A 185 1.70 -25.05 -2.65
N ASN A 186 1.10 -25.11 -1.46
CA ASN A 186 1.52 -24.30 -0.34
C ASN A 186 2.89 -24.76 0.20
N TYR A 187 3.89 -23.86 0.14
CA TYR A 187 5.22 -24.07 0.73
C TYR A 187 5.46 -23.15 1.93
N THR A 188 4.45 -22.99 2.75
CA THR A 188 4.51 -22.16 3.94
C THR A 188 4.15 -22.92 5.19
N LYS A 189 4.71 -22.47 6.31
CA LYS A 189 4.35 -22.89 7.66
C LYS A 189 3.45 -21.82 8.26
N VAL A 190 2.48 -22.25 9.06
CA VAL A 190 1.49 -21.36 9.66
C VAL A 190 1.53 -21.47 11.17
N LYS A 191 1.33 -20.33 11.83
CA LYS A 191 1.24 -20.26 13.27
C LYS A 191 0.04 -19.42 13.69
N LYS A 192 -0.76 -19.96 14.59
CA LYS A 192 -1.83 -19.23 15.26
C LYS A 192 -1.24 -18.19 16.21
N LEU A 193 -1.61 -16.93 16.04
CA LEU A 193 -1.23 -15.84 16.92
C LEU A 193 -2.06 -15.87 18.20
N LYS A 194 -1.62 -15.13 19.21
CA LYS A 194 -2.46 -14.87 20.37
C LYS A 194 -3.54 -13.86 19.96
N PRO A 195 -4.78 -13.97 20.47
CA PRO A 195 -5.78 -12.92 20.28
C PRO A 195 -5.21 -11.57 20.73
N ASP A 196 -5.55 -10.53 19.99
CA ASP A 196 -5.19 -9.15 20.34
C ASP A 196 -5.80 -8.73 21.68
N ASN A 197 -5.12 -7.83 22.37
CA ASN A 197 -5.58 -7.18 23.59
C ASN A 197 -5.53 -5.67 23.41
N PHE A 198 -6.70 -5.05 23.20
CA PHE A 198 -6.82 -3.60 22.96
C PHE A 198 -6.39 -2.72 24.14
N ASP A 199 -6.29 -3.29 25.35
CA ASP A 199 -5.84 -2.57 26.55
C ASP A 199 -4.31 -2.45 26.63
N VAL A 200 -3.58 -3.08 25.70
CA VAL A 200 -2.12 -3.11 25.69
C VAL A 200 -1.60 -2.62 24.33
N ASP A 201 -0.64 -1.71 24.36
CA ASP A 201 0.02 -1.26 23.13
C ASP A 201 0.79 -2.41 22.47
N PRO A 202 0.75 -2.53 21.13
CA PRO A 202 1.51 -3.53 20.40
C PRO A 202 3.01 -3.44 20.72
N ALA A 203 3.59 -4.55 21.17
CA ALA A 203 4.99 -4.59 21.61
C ALA A 203 5.99 -4.66 20.44
N ASP A 204 5.55 -5.07 19.26
CA ASP A 204 6.37 -5.28 18.06
C ASP A 204 5.52 -5.13 16.78
N SER A 205 6.18 -5.10 15.61
CA SER A 205 5.49 -4.95 14.32
C SER A 205 4.51 -6.08 13.99
N LEU A 206 4.71 -7.31 14.48
CA LEU A 206 3.75 -8.40 14.24
C LEU A 206 2.48 -8.21 15.09
N ALA A 207 2.63 -7.76 16.33
CA ALA A 207 1.51 -7.37 17.18
C ALA A 207 0.73 -6.19 16.57
N GLN A 208 1.42 -5.25 15.92
CA GLN A 208 0.78 -4.14 15.21
C GLN A 208 -0.07 -4.63 14.03
N CYS A 209 0.45 -5.57 13.21
CA CYS A 209 -0.35 -6.21 12.17
C CYS A 209 -1.60 -6.88 12.75
N GLU A 210 -1.46 -7.56 13.89
CA GLU A 210 -2.57 -8.24 14.54
C GLU A 210 -3.64 -7.27 15.04
N ARG A 211 -3.22 -6.12 15.59
CA ARG A 211 -4.09 -5.00 15.98
C ARG A 211 -4.88 -4.46 14.79
N GLN A 212 -4.22 -4.23 13.67
CA GLN A 212 -4.87 -3.75 12.45
C GLN A 212 -5.91 -4.77 11.95
N LEU A 213 -5.60 -6.07 11.94
CA LEU A 213 -6.59 -7.10 11.61
C LEU A 213 -7.78 -7.11 12.58
N SER A 214 -7.57 -6.82 13.86
CA SER A 214 -8.67 -6.72 14.84
C SER A 214 -9.57 -5.53 14.52
N GLN A 215 -8.96 -4.39 14.16
CA GLN A 215 -9.68 -3.17 13.76
C GLN A 215 -10.54 -3.40 12.51
N VAL A 216 -10.08 -4.20 11.52
CA VAL A 216 -10.93 -4.61 10.39
C VAL A 216 -12.21 -5.30 10.88
N GLY A 217 -12.09 -6.22 11.84
CA GLY A 217 -13.25 -6.88 12.44
C GLY A 217 -14.22 -5.91 13.11
N MET A 218 -13.70 -4.86 13.77
CA MET A 218 -14.53 -3.81 14.38
C MET A 218 -15.24 -2.94 13.33
N MET A 219 -14.58 -2.64 12.21
CA MET A 219 -15.15 -1.83 11.12
C MET A 219 -16.23 -2.60 10.35
N VAL A 220 -16.03 -3.90 10.12
CA VAL A 220 -16.97 -4.74 9.35
C VAL A 220 -18.10 -5.31 10.21
N GLY A 221 -17.84 -5.55 11.50
CA GLY A 221 -18.78 -6.17 12.45
C GLY A 221 -20.21 -5.60 12.41
N PRO A 222 -20.39 -4.27 12.53
CA PRO A 222 -21.71 -3.63 12.48
C PRO A 222 -22.49 -3.86 11.18
N LEU A 223 -21.81 -4.15 10.07
CA LEU A 223 -22.43 -4.37 8.76
C LEU A 223 -22.90 -5.81 8.58
N THR A 224 -22.42 -6.73 9.43
CA THR A 224 -22.62 -8.16 9.21
C THR A 224 -24.06 -8.66 9.21
N PRO A 225 -24.99 -8.15 10.07
CA PRO A 225 -26.37 -8.62 10.04
C PRO A 225 -27.09 -8.24 8.73
N GLY A 226 -26.79 -7.04 8.21
CA GLY A 226 -27.40 -6.52 6.99
C GLY A 226 -26.85 -7.13 5.71
N LEU A 227 -25.53 -7.36 5.65
CA LEU A 227 -24.86 -7.83 4.43
C LEU A 227 -24.70 -9.36 4.37
N PHE A 228 -24.45 -10.00 5.50
CA PHE A 228 -24.18 -11.44 5.56
C PHE A 228 -25.24 -12.27 6.29
N GLY A 229 -26.21 -11.62 6.95
CA GLY A 229 -27.29 -12.30 7.67
C GLY A 229 -26.83 -13.00 8.96
N PHE A 230 -25.72 -12.58 9.56
CA PHE A 230 -25.24 -13.08 10.85
C PHE A 230 -24.69 -11.95 11.72
N GLU A 231 -24.64 -12.17 13.03
CA GLU A 231 -24.01 -11.26 13.99
C GLU A 231 -22.59 -11.72 14.33
N THR A 232 -21.62 -10.81 14.25
CA THR A 232 -20.26 -11.07 14.73
C THR A 232 -20.20 -11.02 16.26
N ILE A 233 -19.87 -12.14 16.89
CA ILE A 233 -19.72 -12.24 18.36
C ILE A 233 -18.27 -11.97 18.81
N GLY A 234 -17.31 -12.20 17.93
CA GLY A 234 -15.89 -11.99 18.20
C GLY A 234 -15.02 -12.41 17.04
N ARG A 235 -13.71 -12.31 17.23
CA ARG A 235 -12.70 -12.71 16.23
C ARG A 235 -11.99 -13.98 16.68
N SER A 236 -11.77 -14.91 15.76
CA SER A 236 -10.78 -15.95 15.95
C SER A 236 -9.37 -15.35 15.99
N ALA A 237 -8.44 -16.01 16.65
CA ALA A 237 -7.03 -15.62 16.52
C ALA A 237 -6.58 -15.71 15.05
N SER A 238 -5.78 -14.74 14.62
CA SER A 238 -5.22 -14.73 13.29
C SER A 238 -4.11 -15.77 13.13
N PHE A 239 -3.69 -15.94 11.89
CA PHE A 239 -2.59 -16.81 11.53
C PHE A 239 -1.50 -16.00 10.85
N VAL A 240 -0.25 -16.24 11.25
CA VAL A 240 0.92 -15.77 10.51
C VAL A 240 1.45 -16.88 9.62
N ARG A 241 1.71 -16.55 8.36
CA ARG A 241 2.20 -17.47 7.34
C ARG A 241 3.63 -17.08 6.94
N THR A 242 4.57 -18.02 7.02
CA THR A 242 5.97 -17.78 6.63
C THR A 242 6.48 -18.91 5.73
N ARG A 243 7.46 -18.62 4.86
CA ARG A 243 8.04 -19.66 3.97
C ARG A 243 8.88 -20.67 4.77
N PHE A 244 8.97 -21.91 4.28
CA PHE A 244 9.95 -22.85 4.80
C PHE A 244 11.38 -22.33 4.55
N SER A 245 12.24 -22.41 5.56
CA SER A 245 13.64 -21.94 5.48
C SER A 245 14.52 -22.77 4.55
N ASN A 246 14.08 -23.96 4.13
CA ASN A 246 14.90 -24.97 3.46
C ASN A 246 14.56 -25.20 1.98
N LYS A 247 13.80 -24.31 1.33
CA LYS A 247 13.56 -24.39 -0.12
C LYS A 247 13.89 -23.05 -0.76
N SER A 248 15.11 -22.95 -1.30
CA SER A 248 15.53 -21.91 -2.25
C SER A 248 15.21 -22.35 -3.67
#